data_AF-A0A3N5HSX1-F1
#
_entry.id   AF-A0A3N5HSX1-F1
#
_cell.length_a   1.000
_cell.length_b   1.000
_cell.length_c   1.000
_cell.angle_alpha   90.00
_cell.angle_beta   90.00
_cell.angle_gamma   90.00
#
_symmetry.space_group_name_H-M   'P 1'
#
loop_
_entity.id
_entity.type
_entity.pdbx_description
1 polymer ?
#
loop_
_entity_poly.entity_id
_entity_poly.type
_entity_poly.pdbx_seq_one_letter_code
_entity_poly.pdbx_strand_id
1 'polypeptide(L)'
;MPLYRYSRWDGSQKIDLDADQLLSAMADDLLADGDPWRALRRLMQQGARMPEGQRMPGLKDLLDRLKRQRQQRLNRYDLGSSLEDIKKKLEEVVQTEREGIKQRTPEGRERRQREEKLDAIPPDPA
;
A
#
# COMPACT_ATOMS: atom_id res chain seq x y z
N MET A 1 -10.67 -10.43 -5.68
CA MET A 1 -9.80 -11.38 -4.96
C MET A 1 -8.34 -11.01 -5.23
N PRO A 2 -7.45 -10.92 -4.23
CA PRO A 2 -6.04 -10.60 -4.47
C PRO A 2 -5.32 -11.78 -5.16
N LEU A 3 -4.65 -11.50 -6.28
CA LEU A 3 -3.79 -12.45 -6.99
C LEU A 3 -2.41 -12.49 -6.31
N TYR A 4 -2.10 -13.58 -5.63
CA TYR A 4 -0.76 -13.83 -5.10
C TYR A 4 0.05 -14.60 -6.15
N ARG A 5 1.19 -14.04 -6.57
CA ARG A 5 2.12 -14.70 -7.49
C ARG A 5 3.28 -15.27 -6.68
N TYR A 6 3.26 -16.58 -6.50
CA TYR A 6 4.38 -17.31 -5.94
C TYR A 6 5.37 -17.63 -7.07
N SER A 7 6.66 -17.36 -6.86
CA SER A 7 7.74 -17.77 -7.76
C SER A 7 8.54 -18.90 -7.11
N ARG A 8 9.13 -19.77 -7.92
CA ARG A 8 10.09 -20.76 -7.42
C ARG A 8 11.36 -20.05 -6.97
N TRP A 9 12.03 -20.62 -5.97
CA TRP A 9 13.34 -20.20 -5.51
C TRP A 9 14.34 -20.29 -6.65
N ASP A 10 14.89 -19.15 -7.10
CA ASP A 10 15.82 -19.05 -8.23
C ASP A 10 17.28 -18.91 -7.78
N GLY A 11 17.53 -19.00 -6.47
CA GLY A 11 18.88 -18.94 -5.89
C GLY A 11 19.48 -17.54 -5.82
N SER A 12 18.84 -16.51 -6.40
CA SER A 12 19.28 -15.12 -6.29
C SER A 12 19.03 -14.52 -4.91
N GLN A 13 18.14 -15.14 -4.12
CA GLN A 13 17.87 -14.76 -2.75
C GLN A 13 19.00 -15.26 -1.84
N LYS A 14 20.07 -14.47 -1.70
CA LYS A 14 21.05 -14.70 -0.63
C LYS A 14 20.37 -14.48 0.72
N ILE A 15 20.10 -15.55 1.46
CA ILE A 15 19.85 -15.46 2.89
C ILE A 15 21.18 -15.75 3.57
N ASP A 16 21.76 -14.73 4.20
CA ASP A 16 22.99 -14.85 4.99
C ASP A 16 22.64 -15.52 6.34
N LEU A 17 22.42 -16.83 6.29
CA LEU A 17 22.09 -17.64 7.47
C LEU A 17 23.24 -18.58 7.75
N ASP A 18 23.94 -18.29 8.83
CA ASP A 18 24.95 -19.17 9.37
C ASP A 18 24.29 -20.38 10.06
N ALA A 19 24.70 -21.58 9.67
CA ALA A 19 24.14 -22.83 10.17
C ALA A 19 24.38 -23.02 11.67
N ASP A 20 25.55 -22.57 12.15
CA ASP A 20 25.93 -22.69 13.56
C ASP A 20 25.08 -21.76 14.45
N GLN A 21 24.74 -20.57 13.93
CA GLN A 21 23.85 -19.63 14.62
C GLN A 21 22.42 -20.15 14.70
N LEU A 22 21.92 -20.78 13.62
CA LEU A 22 20.61 -21.42 13.62
C LEU A 22 20.55 -22.57 14.63
N LEU A 23 21.58 -23.42 14.66
CA LEU A 23 21.65 -24.52 15.62
C LEU A 23 21.67 -24.01 17.06
N SER A 24 22.46 -22.97 17.33
CA SER A 24 22.51 -22.31 18.64
C SER A 24 21.15 -21.73 19.04
N ALA A 25 20.45 -21.09 18.11
CA ALA A 25 19.12 -20.55 18.33
C ALA A 25 18.03 -21.61 18.59
N MET A 26 18.23 -22.85 18.12
CA MET A 26 17.32 -23.98 18.37
C MET A 26 17.76 -24.85 19.54
N ALA A 27 18.96 -24.64 20.10
CA ALA A 27 19.57 -25.54 21.09
C ALA A 27 18.68 -25.71 22.33
N ASP A 28 18.12 -24.62 22.84
CA ASP A 28 17.23 -24.66 24.01
C ASP A 28 15.97 -25.51 23.76
N ASP A 29 15.40 -25.39 22.57
CA ASP A 29 14.21 -26.15 22.16
C ASP A 29 14.53 -27.64 21.89
N LEU A 30 15.70 -27.92 21.32
CA LEU A 30 16.24 -29.27 21.13
C LEU A 30 16.48 -29.96 22.47
N LEU A 31 17.03 -29.25 23.46
CA LEU A 31 17.24 -29.76 24.81
C LEU A 31 15.91 -29.98 25.56
N ALA A 32 14.88 -29.19 25.26
CA ALA A 32 13.58 -29.28 25.94
C ALA A 32 12.68 -30.40 25.40
N ASP A 33 12.57 -30.55 24.08
CA ASP A 33 11.60 -31.47 23.44
C ASP A 33 12.28 -32.65 22.70
N GLY A 34 13.60 -32.61 22.47
CA GLY A 34 14.34 -33.64 21.73
C GLY A 34 14.01 -33.76 20.25
N ASP A 35 13.12 -32.92 19.71
CA ASP A 35 12.68 -32.95 18.31
C ASP A 35 13.21 -31.74 17.53
N PRO A 36 14.22 -31.93 16.66
CA PRO A 36 14.78 -30.90 15.79
C PRO A 36 13.75 -30.27 14.85
N TRP A 37 12.79 -31.05 14.35
CA TRP A 37 11.79 -30.56 13.41
C TRP A 37 10.83 -29.59 14.06
N ARG A 38 10.46 -29.86 15.32
CA ARG A 38 9.60 -28.98 16.10
C ARG A 38 10.29 -27.67 16.45
N ALA A 39 11.57 -27.73 16.82
CA ALA A 39 12.40 -26.54 17.06
C ALA A 39 12.53 -25.66 15.81
N LEU A 40 12.86 -26.27 14.66
CA LEU A 40 12.94 -25.56 13.38
C LEU A 40 11.61 -24.92 12.99
N ARG A 41 10.49 -25.64 13.19
CA ARG A 41 9.15 -25.10 12.89
C ARG A 41 8.82 -23.89 13.75
N ARG A 42 9.16 -23.92 15.05
CA ARG A 42 8.97 -22.77 15.96
C ARG A 42 9.84 -21.59 15.55
N LEU A 43 11.13 -21.83 15.27
CA LEU A 43 12.07 -20.82 14.78
C LEU A 43 11.55 -20.14 13.51
N MET A 44 11.08 -20.92 12.53
CA MET A 44 10.53 -20.36 11.28
C MET A 44 9.23 -19.56 11.51
N GLN A 45 8.36 -19.99 12.44
CA GLN A 45 7.09 -19.31 12.69
C GLN A 45 7.26 -18.01 13.48
N GLN A 46 8.06 -18.04 14.54
CA GLN A 46 8.16 -16.97 15.53
C GLN A 46 9.44 -16.13 15.38
N GLY A 47 10.42 -16.65 14.65
CA GLY A 47 11.77 -16.10 14.60
C GLY A 47 12.63 -16.63 15.75
N ALA A 48 13.88 -16.16 15.79
CA ALA A 48 14.83 -16.49 16.82
C ALA A 48 15.65 -15.26 17.22
N ARG A 49 16.26 -15.31 18.40
CA ARG A 49 17.33 -14.37 18.76
C ARG A 49 18.65 -15.03 18.39
N MET A 50 19.42 -14.39 17.53
CA MET A 50 20.75 -14.86 17.20
C MET A 50 21.70 -14.58 18.37
N PRO A 51 22.78 -15.37 18.51
CA PRO A 51 23.80 -15.17 19.55
C PRO A 51 24.40 -13.76 19.56
N GLU A 52 24.49 -13.13 18.38
CA GLU A 52 24.98 -11.76 18.20
C GLU A 52 23.98 -10.67 18.66
N GLY A 53 22.86 -11.08 19.28
CA GLY A 53 21.81 -10.19 19.79
C GLY A 53 20.82 -9.71 18.72
N GLN A 54 21.07 -9.99 17.44
CA GLN A 54 20.15 -9.64 16.36
C GLN A 54 18.92 -10.55 16.37
N ARG A 55 17.73 -9.97 16.26
CA ARG A 55 16.48 -10.73 16.16
C ARG A 55 16.23 -11.14 14.71
N MET A 56 16.26 -12.44 14.45
CA MET A 56 15.83 -13.03 13.18
C MET A 56 14.29 -13.00 13.11
N PRO A 57 13.70 -12.34 12.11
CA PRO A 57 12.24 -12.27 11.96
C PRO A 57 11.67 -13.62 11.56
N GLY A 58 10.53 -13.99 12.16
CA GLY A 58 9.76 -15.16 11.76
C GLY A 58 8.88 -14.91 10.54
N LEU A 59 8.27 -15.95 9.99
CA LEU A 59 7.33 -15.86 8.88
C LEU A 59 6.16 -14.91 9.21
N LYS A 60 5.68 -14.92 10.46
CA LYS A 60 4.61 -14.00 10.90
C LYS A 60 5.05 -12.54 10.79
N ASP A 61 6.25 -12.22 11.24
CA ASP A 61 6.80 -10.87 11.19
C ASP A 61 6.98 -10.39 9.74
N LEU A 62 7.43 -11.27 8.85
CA LEU A 62 7.56 -10.99 7.41
C LEU A 62 6.21 -10.74 6.74
N LEU A 63 5.20 -11.56 7.05
CA LEU A 63 3.83 -11.37 6.56
C LEU A 63 3.24 -10.05 7.03
N ASP A 64 3.47 -9.69 8.30
CA ASP A 64 2.99 -8.42 8.84
C ASP A 64 3.73 -7.22 8.22
N ARG A 65 5.02 -7.36 7.92
CA ARG A 65 5.77 -6.35 7.15
C ARG A 65 5.19 -6.18 5.75
N LEU A 66 4.86 -7.29 5.07
CA LEU A 66 4.26 -7.26 3.73
C LEU A 66 2.88 -6.59 3.75
N LYS A 67 2.04 -6.92 4.74
CA LYS A 67 0.72 -6.27 4.92
C LYS A 67 0.86 -4.77 5.13
N ARG A 68 1.79 -4.32 5.99
CA ARG A 68 2.08 -2.90 6.20
C ARG A 68 2.52 -2.21 4.92
N GLN A 69 3.42 -2.82 4.16
CA GLN A 69 3.89 -2.27 2.88
C GLN A 69 2.76 -2.18 1.85
N ARG A 70 1.86 -3.17 1.81
CA ARG A 70 0.65 -3.11 0.98
C ARG A 70 -0.24 -1.93 1.39
N GLN A 71 -0.52 -1.77 2.67
CA GLN A 71 -1.37 -0.67 3.15
C GLN A 71 -0.75 0.69 2.84
N GLN A 72 0.56 0.86 3.03
CA GLN A 72 1.26 2.10 2.67
C GLN A 72 1.16 2.41 1.18
N ARG A 73 1.23 1.40 0.31
CA ARG A 73 1.03 1.59 -1.14
C ARG A 73 -0.41 1.97 -1.45
N LEU A 74 -1.39 1.30 -0.84
CA LEU A 74 -2.80 1.66 -1.02
C LEU A 74 -3.07 3.09 -0.57
N ASN A 75 -2.61 3.50 0.62
CA ASN A 75 -2.76 4.88 1.10
C ASN A 75 -2.05 5.89 0.19
N ARG A 76 -0.87 5.55 -0.36
CA ARG A 76 -0.14 6.42 -1.29
C ARG A 76 -0.85 6.58 -2.64
N TYR A 77 -1.55 5.54 -3.07
CA TYR A 77 -2.29 5.49 -4.33
C TYR A 77 -3.80 5.52 -4.11
N ASP A 78 -4.28 6.05 -2.98
CA ASP A 78 -5.71 6.31 -2.76
C ASP A 78 -6.08 7.44 -3.71
N LEU A 79 -6.37 7.02 -4.94
CA LEU A 79 -6.87 7.83 -6.04
C LEU A 79 -8.08 8.64 -5.58
N GLY A 80 -8.84 8.17 -4.58
CA GLY A 80 -9.95 8.90 -3.99
C GLY A 80 -9.59 10.33 -3.56
N SER A 81 -8.50 10.54 -2.81
CA SER A 81 -8.13 11.90 -2.35
C SER A 81 -7.67 12.80 -3.50
N SER A 82 -6.87 12.27 -4.42
CA SER A 82 -6.41 13.05 -5.59
C SER A 82 -7.56 13.36 -6.55
N LEU A 83 -8.53 12.45 -6.69
CA LEU A 83 -9.72 12.63 -7.52
C LEU A 83 -10.68 13.64 -6.86
N GLU A 84 -10.83 13.61 -5.53
CA GLU A 84 -11.57 14.60 -4.74
C GLU A 84 -10.96 16.00 -4.90
N ASP A 85 -9.63 16.11 -4.82
CA ASP A 85 -8.92 17.37 -5.05
C ASP A 85 -9.10 17.89 -6.48
N ILE A 86 -9.10 17.01 -7.48
CA ILE A 86 -9.38 17.37 -8.88
C ILE A 86 -10.82 17.84 -9.03
N LYS A 87 -11.79 17.14 -8.42
CA LYS A 87 -13.21 17.52 -8.43
C LYS A 87 -13.40 18.92 -7.84
N LYS A 88 -12.80 19.17 -6.67
CA LYS A 88 -12.88 20.47 -6.01
C LYS A 88 -12.29 21.60 -6.86
N LYS A 89 -11.14 21.36 -7.52
CA LYS A 89 -10.53 22.33 -8.44
C LYS A 89 -11.39 22.58 -9.68
N LEU A 90 -12.01 21.54 -10.24
CA LEU A 90 -12.93 21.68 -11.37
C LEU A 90 -14.17 22.50 -10.99
N GLU A 91 -14.74 22.26 -9.81
CA GLU A 91 -15.87 23.05 -9.29
C GLU A 91 -15.49 24.54 -9.13
N GLU A 92 -14.31 24.83 -8.59
CA GLU A 92 -13.80 26.20 -8.44
C GLU A 92 -13.63 26.91 -9.80
N VAL A 93 -13.11 26.21 -10.81
CA VAL A 93 -12.98 26.73 -12.18
C VAL A 93 -14.36 27.00 -12.79
N VAL A 94 -15.31 26.08 -12.64
CA VAL A 94 -16.68 26.26 -13.16
C VAL A 94 -17.36 27.46 -12.49
N GLN A 95 -17.20 27.66 -11.18
CA GLN A 95 -17.75 28.83 -10.49
C GLN A 95 -17.10 30.12 -10.98
N THR A 96 -15.78 30.14 -11.12
CA THR A 96 -15.04 31.30 -11.63
C THR A 96 -15.47 31.68 -13.05
N GLU A 97 -15.68 30.68 -13.93
CA GLU A 97 -16.21 30.89 -15.28
C GLU A 97 -17.65 31.44 -15.25
N ARG A 98 -18.54 30.90 -14.40
CA ARG A 98 -19.90 31.44 -14.22
C ARG A 98 -19.85 32.91 -13.80
N GLU A 99 -19.02 33.28 -12.84
CA GLU A 99 -18.89 34.66 -12.39
C GLU A 99 -18.27 35.57 -13.46
N GLY A 100 -17.26 35.09 -14.18
CA GLY A 100 -16.63 35.81 -15.29
C GLY A 100 -17.61 36.10 -16.43
N ILE A 101 -18.48 35.15 -16.77
CA ILE A 101 -19.55 35.33 -17.77
C ILE A 101 -20.55 36.39 -17.31
N LYS A 102 -20.94 36.38 -16.02
CA LYS A 102 -21.86 37.39 -15.45
C LYS A 102 -21.28 38.81 -15.51
N GLN A 103 -19.98 38.96 -15.27
CA GLN A 103 -19.32 40.27 -15.25
C GLN A 103 -18.98 40.82 -16.64
N ARG A 104 -18.60 39.95 -17.59
CA ARG A 104 -18.06 40.39 -18.90
C ARG A 104 -19.08 40.39 -20.02
N THR A 105 -20.21 39.68 -19.90
CA THR A 105 -21.19 39.56 -20.97
C THR A 105 -22.48 40.32 -20.61
N PRO A 106 -22.85 41.38 -21.36
CA PRO A 106 -24.14 42.04 -21.22
C PRO A 106 -25.28 41.03 -21.46
N GLU A 107 -26.45 41.26 -20.85
CA GLU A 107 -27.59 40.35 -20.96
C GLU A 107 -27.99 40.13 -22.44
N GLY A 108 -27.91 38.88 -22.91
CA GLY A 108 -28.07 38.57 -24.33
C GLY A 108 -28.02 37.06 -24.64
N ARG A 109 -28.18 36.70 -25.92
CA ARG A 109 -28.19 35.29 -26.37
C ARG A 109 -26.86 34.57 -26.08
N GLU A 110 -25.73 35.30 -26.15
CA GLU A 110 -24.40 34.74 -25.91
C GLU A 110 -24.17 34.31 -24.46
N ARG A 111 -24.74 35.06 -23.50
CA ARG A 111 -24.68 34.70 -22.07
C ARG A 111 -25.46 33.41 -21.79
N ARG A 112 -26.67 33.31 -22.33
CA ARG A 112 -27.51 32.10 -22.23
C ARG A 112 -26.85 30.85 -22.81
N GLN A 113 -26.24 30.96 -23.99
CA GLN A 113 -25.53 29.83 -24.60
C GLN A 113 -24.30 29.37 -23.82
N ARG A 114 -23.61 30.27 -23.10
CA ARG A 114 -22.46 29.90 -22.26
C ARG A 114 -22.88 29.31 -20.92
N GLU A 115 -23.94 29.83 -20.31
CA GLU A 115 -24.55 29.26 -19.10
C GLU A 115 -25.09 27.84 -19.37
N GLU A 116 -25.80 27.63 -20.48
CA GLU A 116 -26.27 26.30 -20.91
C GLU A 116 -25.12 25.28 -21.11
N LYS A 117 -23.98 25.72 -21.64
CA LYS A 117 -22.80 24.86 -21.79
C LYS A 117 -22.16 24.46 -20.46
N LEU A 118 -22.22 25.33 -19.45
CA LEU A 118 -21.73 25.05 -18.10
C LEU A 118 -22.68 24.13 -17.33
N ASP A 119 -23.99 24.22 -17.58
CA ASP A 119 -25.00 23.35 -17.00
C ASP A 119 -25.01 21.95 -17.65
N ALA A 120 -24.51 21.83 -18.88
CA ALA A 120 -24.31 20.56 -19.58
C ALA A 120 -23.07 19.77 -19.12
N ILE A 121 -22.21 20.35 -18.26
CA ILE A 121 -21.05 19.64 -17.69
C ILE A 121 -21.55 18.65 -16.63
N PRO A 122 -21.25 17.35 -16.75
CA PRO A 122 -21.61 16.36 -15.75
C PRO A 122 -21.00 16.70 -14.37
N PRO A 123 -21.75 16.51 -13.27
CA PRO A 123 -21.25 16.78 -11.91
C PRO A 123 -20.19 15.77 -11.43
N ASP A 124 -19.98 14.68 -12.18
CA ASP A 124 -19.03 13.62 -11.84
C ASP A 124 -18.19 13.25 -13.08
N PRO A 125 -16.85 13.29 -13.01
CA PRO A 125 -15.97 12.82 -14.08
C PRO A 125 -15.80 11.28 -14.16
N ALA A 126 -16.59 10.50 -13.42
CA ALA A 126 -16.49 9.03 -13.33
C ALA A 126 -17.62 8.27 -14.04
#